data_AF-A0A2E0Y1S0-F1
#
_entry.id   AF-A0A2E0Y1S0-F1
#
_cell.length_a   1.000
_cell.length_b   1.000
_cell.length_c   1.000
_cell.angle_alpha   90.00
_cell.angle_beta   90.00
_cell.angle_gamma   90.00
#
_symmetry.space_group_name_H-M   'P 1'
#
loop_
_entity.id
_entity.type
_entity.pdbx_description
1 polymer ?
#
loop_
_entity_poly.entity_id
_entity_poly.type
_entity_poly.pdbx_seq_one_letter_code
_entity_poly.pdbx_strand_id
1 'polypeptide(L)' 'MTIYLLRNGALAMDLERRSGGCLYVHRVDLGCGCWIPTGLIRLQLKPHQVDGLTREGYIPLMAPY' A
#
# COMPACT_ATOMS: atom_id res chain seq x y z
N MET A 1 -8.68 -4.51 -0.88
CA MET A 1 -7.34 -3.94 -1.16
C MET A 1 -7.15 -2.67 -0.35
N THR A 2 -6.27 -2.70 0.63
CA THR A 2 -5.93 -1.52 1.43
C THR A 2 -4.60 -0.95 0.95
N ILE A 3 -4.54 0.35 0.69
CA ILE A 3 -3.28 1.03 0.34
C ILE A 3 -2.88 1.97 1.48
N TYR A 4 -1.59 1.97 1.80
CA TYR A 4 -0.97 2.80 2.81
C TYR A 4 0.00 3.77 2.15
N LEU A 5 0.00 5.01 2.66
CA LEU A 5 1.08 5.96 2.42
C LEU A 5 2.10 5.82 3.54
N LEU A 6 3.35 5.57 3.17
CA LEU A 6 4.47 5.48 4.11
C LEU A 6 5.01 6.88 4.42
N ARG A 7 5.71 7.01 5.55
CA ARG A 7 6.30 8.29 5.97
C ARG A 7 7.32 8.87 4.98
N ASN A 8 7.97 8.03 4.19
CA ASN A 8 8.89 8.43 3.12
C ASN A 8 8.18 8.81 1.81
N GLY A 9 6.84 8.83 1.77
CA GLY A 9 6.05 9.16 0.59
C GLY A 9 5.77 7.99 -0.35
N ALA A 10 6.33 6.81 -0.11
CA ALA A 10 6.05 5.63 -0.93
C ALA A 10 4.65 5.06 -0.66
N LEU A 11 4.09 4.39 -1.66
CA LEU A 11 2.81 3.69 -1.57
C LEU A 11 3.01 2.18 -1.41
N ALA A 12 2.21 1.60 -0.53
CA ALA A 12 2.29 0.21 -0.15
C ALA A 12 0.90 -0.42 -0.12
N MET A 13 0.76 -1.63 -0.65
CA MET A 13 -0.49 -2.39 -0.65
C MET A 13 -0.45 -3.48 0.41
N ASP A 14 -1.48 -3.56 1.27
CA ASP A 14 -1.62 -4.65 2.25
C ASP A 14 -1.70 -6.01 1.54
N LEU A 15 -0.89 -6.97 1.99
CA LEU A 15 -0.99 -8.37 1.59
C LEU A 15 -1.78 -9.23 2.59
N GLU A 16 -2.41 -8.59 3.59
CA GLU A 16 -3.21 -9.20 4.66
C GLU A 16 -2.44 -10.21 5.52
N ARG A 17 -1.11 -10.19 5.44
CA ARG A 17 -0.23 -11.00 6.28
C ARG A 17 0.36 -10.10 7.37
N ARG A 18 0.26 -10.53 8.62
CA ARG A 18 0.72 -9.78 9.80
C ARG A 18 1.51 -10.68 10.73
N SER A 19 2.61 -10.16 11.28
CA SER A 19 3.39 -10.81 12.34
C SER A 19 4.03 -9.75 13.23
N GLY A 20 3.90 -9.90 14.55
CA GLY A 20 4.53 -8.99 15.53
C GLY A 20 4.13 -7.52 15.38
N GLY A 21 2.85 -7.23 15.08
CA GLY A 21 2.36 -5.85 14.93
C GLY A 21 2.82 -5.13 13.65
N CYS A 22 3.35 -5.89 12.69
CA CYS A 22 3.90 -5.37 11.45
C CYS A 22 3.23 -6.03 10.24
N LEU A 23 3.23 -5.30 9.13
CA LEU A 23 2.43 -5.59 7.96
C LEU A 23 3.31 -6.01 6.79
N TYR A 24 2.96 -7.10 6.11
CA TYR A 24 3.56 -7.40 4.82
C TYR A 24 2.85 -6.57 3.75
N VAL A 25 3.63 -5.81 3.00
CA VAL A 25 3.10 -4.98 1.92
C VAL A 25 3.87 -5.19 0.64
N HIS A 26 3.19 -4.95 -0.48
CA HIS A 26 3.83 -4.79 -1.77
C HIS A 26 4.07 -3.31 -2.06
N ARG A 27 5.32 -2.91 -2.29
CA ARG A 27 5.65 -1.58 -2.81
C ARG A 27 5.26 -1.52 -4.27
N VAL A 28 4.17 -0.80 -4.52
CA VAL A 28 3.50 -0.78 -5.82
C VAL A 28 4.41 -0.18 -6.91
N ASP A 29 5.33 0.69 -6.53
CA ASP A 29 6.28 1.36 -7.41
C ASP A 29 7.51 0.51 -7.75
N LEU A 30 7.84 -0.50 -6.94
CA LEU A 30 9.06 -1.30 -7.08
C LEU A 30 8.79 -2.80 -7.32
N GLY A 31 7.52 -3.23 -7.29
CA GLY A 31 7.18 -4.64 -7.52
C GLY A 31 7.67 -5.59 -6.41
N CYS A 32 8.08 -5.08 -5.25
CA CYS A 32 8.71 -5.87 -4.19
C CYS A 32 7.85 -5.97 -2.92
N GLY A 33 7.84 -7.15 -2.31
CA GLY A 33 7.19 -7.39 -1.01
C GLY A 33 8.16 -7.13 0.15
N CYS A 34 7.72 -6.41 1.18
CA CYS A 34 8.52 -6.20 2.39
C CYS A 34 7.67 -6.20 3.66
N TRP A 35 8.32 -6.44 4.79
CA TRP A 35 7.74 -6.32 6.12
C TRP A 35 7.89 -4.88 6.61
N ILE A 36 6.79 -4.23 6.96
CA ILE A 36 6.76 -2.84 7.38
C ILE A 36 6.21 -2.70 8.81
N PRO A 37 6.99 -2.09 9.72
CA PRO A 37 6.49 -1.67 11.02
C PRO A 37 5.34 -0.67 10.90
N THR A 38 4.31 -0.83 11.75
CA THR A 38 3.17 0.09 11.82
C THR A 38 3.57 1.55 12.05
N GLY A 39 4.68 1.80 12.75
CA GLY A 39 5.21 3.16 12.96
C GLY A 39 5.66 3.88 11.68
N LEU A 40 5.96 3.15 10.58
CA LEU A 40 6.32 3.72 9.29
C LEU A 40 5.11 4.07 8.41
N ILE A 41 3.92 3.60 8.78
CA ILE A 41 2.67 3.95 8.10
C ILE A 41 2.28 5.37 8.51
N ARG A 42 2.11 6.25 7.53
CA ARG A 42 1.63 7.62 7.79
C ARG A 42 0.11 7.66 7.85
N LEU A 43 -0.54 7.05 6.87
CA LEU A 43 -2.00 6.97 6.79
C LEU A 43 -2.45 5.83 5.89
N GLN A 44 -3.64 5.32 6.19
CA GLN A 44 -4.39 4.41 5.33
C GLN A 44 -5.24 5.23 4.36
N LEU A 45 -5.14 4.93 3.06
CA LEU A 45 -5.94 5.60 2.04
C LEU A 45 -7.37 5.07 2.06
N LYS A 46 -8.32 6.00 1.93
CA LYS A 46 -9.74 5.67 1.73
C LYS A 46 -9.98 5.21 0.29
N PRO A 47 -11.03 4.41 0.02
CA PRO A 47 -11.32 3.90 -1.32
C PRO A 47 -11.32 4.98 -2.42
N HIS A 48 -11.98 6.11 -2.20
CA HIS A 48 -12.02 7.21 -3.17
C HIS A 48 -10.64 7.84 -3.48
N GLN A 49 -9.71 7.80 -2.52
CA GLN A 49 -8.34 8.31 -2.74
C GLN A 49 -7.53 7.33 -3.59
N VAL A 50 -7.75 6.03 -3.37
CA VAL A 50 -7.17 4.96 -4.19
C VAL A 50 -7.71 5.05 -5.62
N ASP A 51 -9.02 5.27 -5.78
CA ASP A 51 -9.65 5.44 -7.09
C ASP A 51 -9.08 6.64 -7.86
N GLY A 52 -8.85 7.76 -7.15
CA GLY A 52 -8.20 8.96 -7.72
C GLY A 52 -6.78 8.66 -8.21
N LEU A 53 -5.94 8.06 -7.36
CA LEU A 53 -4.56 7.70 -7.71
C LEU A 53 -4.48 6.67 -8.84
N THR A 54 -5.47 5.79 -8.93
CA THR A 54 -5.58 4.79 -10.00
C THR A 54 -5.95 5.46 -11.34
N ARG A 55 -6.90 6.41 -11.34
CA ARG A 55 -7.27 7.19 -12.53
C ARG A 55 -6.12 8.06 -13.04
N GLU A 56 -5.33 8.61 -12.13
CA GLU A 56 -4.15 9.42 -12.45
C GLU A 56 -2.93 8.57 -12.86
N GLY A 57 -3.02 7.23 -12.79
CA GLY A 57 -1.95 6.32 -13.21
C GLY A 57 -0.80 6.17 -12.22
N TYR A 58 -0.92 6.70 -11.00
CA TYR A 58 0.10 6.52 -9.94
C TYR A 58 0.10 5.12 -9.35
N ILE A 59 -1.01 4.39 -9.49
CA ILE A 59 -1.19 3.03 -9.00
C ILE A 59 -1.75 2.20 -10.15
N PRO A 60 -1.12 1.06 -10.53
CA PRO A 60 -1.66 0.17 -11.53
C PRO A 60 -3.03 -0.36 -11.09
N LEU A 61 -3.98 -0.38 -12.02
CA LEU A 61 -5.22 -1.17 -11.91
C LEU A 61 -4.83 -2.64 -11.76
N MET A 62 -4.66 -3.10 -10.53
CA MET A 62 -4.48 -4.53 -10.29
C MET A 62 -5.84 -5.21 -10.48
N ALA A 63 -5.94 -5.98 -11.56
CA ALA A 63 -7.09 -6.83 -11.82
C ALA A 63 -7.31 -7.76 -10.61
N PRO A 64 -8.57 -8.01 -10.20
CA PRO A 64 -8.86 -9.00 -9.18
C PRO A 64 -8.40 -10.37 -9.72
N TYR A 65 -7.46 -11.00 -9.01
CA TYR A 65 -7.12 -12.42 -9.20
C TYR A 65 -8.16 -13.30 -8.53
#